data_AF-A0AAD1AB19-F1
#
_entry.id   AF-A0AAD1AB19-F1
#
_cell.length_a   1.000
_cell.length_b   1.000
_cell.length_c   1.000
_cell.angle_alpha   90.00
_cell.angle_beta   90.00
_cell.angle_gamma   90.00
#
_symmetry.space_group_name_H-M   'P 1'
#
loop_
_entity.id
_entity.type
_entity.pdbx_description
1 polymer ?
#
loop_
_entity_poly.entity_id
_entity_poly.type
_entity_poly.pdbx_seq_one_letter_code
_entity_poly.pdbx_strand_id
1 'polypeptide(L)'
;MTELMPRIFQILSGRPSLPGRPPLLNLREQVIVTLLLSRQNMNQAAVADLYGVSQATVSRIYRRIVPLIEYACCFSGIAPEEAVRGRLPPRISSSL
;
A
#
# COMPACT_ATOMS: atom_id res chain seq x y z
N MET A 1 -5.49 -14.20 -12.34
CA MET A 1 -6.02 -14.63 -11.02
C MET A 1 -5.14 -15.65 -10.30
N THR A 2 -4.36 -16.49 -11.00
CA THR A 2 -3.62 -17.63 -10.41
C THR A 2 -2.44 -17.26 -9.50
N GLU A 3 -1.81 -16.09 -9.66
CA GLU A 3 -0.62 -15.72 -8.86
C GLU A 3 -0.96 -14.96 -7.56
N LEU A 4 -2.14 -14.33 -7.53
CA LEU A 4 -2.53 -13.45 -6.44
C LEU A 4 -3.04 -14.20 -5.21
N MET A 5 -3.84 -15.25 -5.42
CA MET A 5 -4.29 -16.12 -4.33
C MET A 5 -3.10 -16.71 -3.56
N PRO A 6 -2.06 -17.26 -4.22
CA PRO A 6 -0.82 -17.66 -3.56
C PRO A 6 -0.10 -16.53 -2.82
N ARG A 7 -0.10 -15.30 -3.36
CA ARG A 7 0.57 -14.16 -2.71
C ARG A 7 -0.20 -13.65 -1.49
N ILE A 8 -1.52 -13.54 -1.58
CA ILE A 8 -2.41 -13.26 -0.44
C ILE A 8 -2.27 -14.36 0.60
N PHE A 9 -2.30 -15.63 0.20
CA PHE A 9 -2.11 -16.76 1.11
C PHE A 9 -0.74 -16.69 1.77
N GLN A 10 0.36 -16.48 1.04
CA GLN A 10 1.70 -16.29 1.60
C GLN A 10 1.78 -15.12 2.58
N ILE A 11 1.00 -14.06 2.35
CA ILE A 11 0.90 -12.90 3.23
C ILE A 11 0.05 -13.23 4.47
N LEU A 12 -1.12 -13.86 4.33
CA LEU A 12 -1.98 -14.21 5.45
C LEU A 12 -1.40 -15.34 6.31
N SER A 13 -0.78 -16.34 5.68
CA SER A 13 -0.10 -17.46 6.34
C SER A 13 1.14 -17.01 7.11
N GLY A 14 1.68 -15.82 6.81
CA GLY A 14 2.91 -15.33 7.39
C GLY A 14 4.12 -16.23 7.09
N ARG A 15 5.34 -15.73 7.27
CA ARG A 15 6.42 -16.67 7.61
C ARG A 15 6.02 -17.27 8.97
N PRO A 16 6.25 -18.58 9.23
CA PRO A 16 6.16 -19.07 10.59
C PRO A 16 6.99 -18.12 11.44
N SER A 17 6.33 -17.46 12.39
CA SER A 17 7.03 -16.65 13.37
C SER A 17 8.11 -17.57 13.92
N LEU A 18 9.38 -17.20 13.74
CA LEU A 18 10.41 -17.76 14.61
C LEU A 18 9.86 -17.57 16.03
N PRO A 19 9.82 -18.63 16.84
CA PRO A 19 9.20 -18.57 18.16
C PRO A 19 9.91 -17.47 18.94
N GLY A 20 9.23 -16.35 19.20
CA GLY A 20 9.76 -15.31 20.08
C GLY A 20 9.52 -13.86 19.69
N ARG A 21 9.19 -13.49 18.43
CA ARG A 21 8.93 -12.08 18.11
C ARG A 21 7.58 -11.84 17.44
N PRO A 22 6.59 -11.27 18.14
CA PRO A 22 5.34 -10.88 17.49
C PRO A 22 5.64 -9.89 16.37
N PRO A 23 4.88 -9.93 15.25
CA PRO A 23 5.02 -8.91 14.20
C PRO A 23 4.81 -7.53 14.83
N LEU A 24 5.80 -6.64 14.70
CA LEU A 24 5.74 -5.29 15.30
C LEU A 24 4.51 -4.50 14.84
N LEU A 25 3.97 -4.83 13.65
CA LEU A 25 2.78 -4.20 13.09
C LEU A 25 1.79 -5.24 12.60
N ASN A 26 0.52 -5.12 13.01
CA ASN A 26 -0.58 -5.95 12.55
C ASN A 26 -0.95 -5.63 11.08
N LEU A 27 -1.78 -6.46 10.45
CA LEU A 27 -2.13 -6.29 9.03
C LEU A 27 -2.76 -4.92 8.73
N ARG A 28 -3.62 -4.43 9.63
CA ARG A 28 -4.25 -3.12 9.49
C ARG A 28 -3.20 -2.00 9.47
N GLU A 29 -2.25 -2.02 10.40
CA GLU A 29 -1.14 -1.07 10.44
C GLU A 29 -0.27 -1.16 9.19
N GLN A 30 -0.03 -2.36 8.68
CA GLN A 30 0.72 -2.57 7.43
C GLN A 30 0.04 -1.92 6.21
N VAL A 31 -1.30 -1.98 6.15
CA VAL A 31 -2.08 -1.29 5.12
C VAL A 31 -1.99 0.22 5.30
N ILE A 32 -2.16 0.73 6.52
CA ILE A 32 -2.08 2.17 6.80
C ILE A 32 -0.69 2.73 6.44
N VAL A 33 0.39 2.05 6.84
CA VAL A 33 1.77 2.40 6.47
C VAL A 33 1.91 2.55 4.96
N THR A 34 1.38 1.58 4.20
CA THR A 34 1.45 1.61 2.73
C THR A 34 0.66 2.80 2.16
N LEU A 35 -0.53 3.09 2.70
CA LEU A 35 -1.32 4.23 2.27
C LEU A 35 -0.66 5.57 2.60
N LEU A 36 0.01 5.71 3.75
CA LEU A 36 0.77 6.91 4.10
C LEU A 36 1.91 7.16 3.11
N LEU A 37 2.62 6.11 2.71
CA LEU A 37 3.69 6.20 1.70
C LEU A 37 3.13 6.55 0.32
N SER A 38 2.06 5.89 -0.13
CA SER A 38 1.55 6.03 -1.50
C SER A 38 0.62 7.23 -1.72
N ARG A 39 -0.13 7.68 -0.70
CA ARG A 39 -1.14 8.75 -0.84
C ARG A 39 -0.70 10.07 -0.21
N GLN A 40 0.01 10.01 0.91
CA GLN A 40 0.46 11.21 1.62
C GLN A 40 1.91 11.60 1.26
N ASN A 41 2.55 10.84 0.35
CA ASN A 41 3.94 11.05 -0.08
C ASN A 41 4.93 11.20 1.09
N MET A 42 4.64 10.57 2.22
CA MET A 42 5.54 10.58 3.37
C MET A 42 6.79 9.76 3.06
N ASN A 43 7.94 10.19 3.57
CA ASN A 43 9.17 9.41 3.46
C ASN A 43 9.15 8.22 4.44
N GLN A 44 9.91 7.16 4.12
CA GLN A 44 9.90 5.92 4.92
C GLN A 44 10.51 6.08 6.31
N ALA A 45 11.36 7.09 6.53
CA ALA A 45 11.95 7.36 7.85
C ALA A 45 10.91 7.98 8.79
N ALA A 46 10.16 8.99 8.35
CA ALA A 46 9.09 9.60 9.12
C ALA A 46 7.99 8.61 9.49
N VAL A 47 7.64 7.68 8.58
CA VAL A 47 6.69 6.60 8.88
C VAL A 47 7.29 5.59 9.85
N ALA A 48 8.59 5.29 9.76
CA ALA A 48 9.28 4.43 10.72
C ALA A 48 9.25 5.03 12.14
N ASP A 49 9.52 6.33 12.25
CA ASP A 49 9.48 7.07 13.53
C ASP A 49 8.07 7.08 14.11
N LEU A 50 7.03 7.30 13.29
CA LEU A 50 5.62 7.31 13.72
C LEU A 50 5.18 5.98 14.35
N TYR A 51 5.71 4.87 13.86
CA TYR A 51 5.36 3.52 14.30
C TYR A 51 6.41 2.88 15.22
N GLY A 52 7.49 3.60 15.57
CA GLY A 52 8.58 3.08 16.41
C GLY A 52 9.28 1.85 15.81
N VAL A 53 9.36 1.75 14.47
CA VAL A 53 9.97 0.62 13.76
C VAL A 53 11.16 1.07 12.93
N SER A 54 11.99 0.13 12.48
CA SER A 54 13.07 0.48 11.53
C SER A 54 12.51 0.86 10.16
N GLN A 55 13.19 1.75 9.44
CA GLN A 55 12.88 2.08 8.04
C GLN A 55 12.91 0.82 7.14
N ALA A 56 13.80 -0.14 7.43
CA ALA A 56 13.84 -1.42 6.73
C ALA A 56 12.56 -2.25 6.95
N THR A 57 11.91 -2.15 8.12
CA THR A 57 10.60 -2.77 8.39
C THR A 57 9.53 -2.15 7.51
N VAL A 58 9.47 -0.82 7.45
CA VAL A 58 8.54 -0.07 6.58
C VAL A 58 8.73 -0.47 5.11
N SER A 59 9.97 -0.54 4.64
CA SER A 59 10.32 -0.93 3.27
C SER A 59 9.83 -2.35 2.91
N ARG A 60 9.94 -3.31 3.85
CA ARG A 60 9.44 -4.69 3.66
C ARG A 60 7.92 -4.73 3.63
N ILE A 61 7.26 -3.97 4.49
CA ILE A 61 5.79 -3.86 4.54
C ILE A 61 5.28 -3.28 3.21
N TYR A 62 5.85 -2.17 2.75
CA TYR A 62 5.47 -1.54 1.49
C TYR A 62 5.54 -2.52 0.32
N ARG A 63 6.68 -3.19 0.11
CA ARG A 63 6.85 -4.17 -0.99
C ARG A 63 5.88 -5.35 -0.92
N ARG A 64 5.42 -5.70 0.29
CA ARG A 64 4.47 -6.80 0.51
C ARG A 64 3.04 -6.39 0.21
N ILE A 65 2.65 -5.18 0.60
CA ILE A 65 1.25 -4.74 0.59
C ILE A 65 0.88 -3.99 -0.70
N VAL A 66 1.79 -3.22 -1.31
CA VAL A 66 1.52 -2.45 -2.54
C VAL A 66 0.90 -3.29 -3.66
N PRO A 67 1.44 -4.48 -4.02
CA PRO A 67 0.85 -5.28 -5.09
C PRO A 67 -0.58 -5.74 -4.77
N LEU A 68 -0.91 -5.94 -3.50
CA LEU A 68 -2.27 -6.31 -3.07
C LEU A 68 -3.24 -5.14 -3.25
N ILE A 69 -2.79 -3.92 -2.90
CA ILE A 69 -3.59 -2.71 -3.08
C ILE A 69 -3.78 -2.42 -4.57
N GLU A 70 -2.71 -2.47 -5.36
CA GLU A 70 -2.77 -2.29 -6.82
C GLU A 70 -3.76 -3.26 -7.45
N TYR A 71 -3.68 -4.54 -7.09
CA TYR A 71 -4.62 -5.53 -7.59
C TYR A 71 -6.05 -5.26 -7.11
N ALA A 72 -6.27 -4.97 -5.83
CA ALA A 72 -7.61 -4.63 -5.33
C ALA A 72 -8.20 -3.41 -6.06
N CYS A 73 -7.36 -2.42 -6.40
CA CYS A 73 -7.75 -1.28 -7.22
C CYS A 73 -8.18 -1.68 -8.64
N CYS A 74 -7.63 -2.76 -9.22
CA CYS A 74 -8.11 -3.29 -10.50
C CYS A 74 -9.56 -3.82 -10.42
N PHE A 75 -10.04 -4.27 -9.25
CA PHE A 75 -11.42 -4.73 -9.06
C PHE A 75 -12.37 -3.63 -8.58
N SER A 76 -11.82 -2.57 -7.97
CA SER A 76 -12.59 -1.42 -7.50
C SER A 76 -12.53 -0.22 -8.45
N GLY A 77 -11.98 -0.40 -9.65
CA GLY A 77 -11.84 0.64 -10.65
C GLY A 77 -13.22 1.07 -11.16
N ILE A 78 -13.68 2.24 -10.73
CA ILE A 78 -14.63 3.02 -11.51
C ILE A 78 -13.93 3.27 -12.86
N ALA A 79 -14.64 3.10 -13.98
CA ALA A 79 -14.06 3.36 -15.30
C ALA A 79 -13.41 4.76 -15.29
N PRO A 80 -12.21 4.96 -15.89
CA PRO A 80 -11.51 6.25 -15.86
C PRO A 80 -12.43 7.44 -16.19
N GLU A 81 -13.36 7.22 -17.11
CA GLU A 81 -14.36 8.18 -17.59
C GLU A 81 -15.35 8.58 -16.50
N GLU A 82 -15.73 7.65 -15.63
CA GLU A 82 -16.60 7.89 -14.48
C GLU A 82 -15.84 8.46 -13.28
N ALA A 83 -14.57 8.09 -13.10
CA ALA A 83 -13.70 8.67 -12.07
C ALA A 83 -13.38 10.16 -12.33
N VAL A 84 -13.46 10.59 -13.60
CA VAL A 84 -13.27 11.99 -14.03
C VAL A 84 -14.60 12.75 -14.14
N ARG A 85 -15.74 12.07 -14.14
CA ARG A 85 -17.08 12.69 -14.20
C ARG A 85 -17.34 13.51 -12.92
N GLY A 86 -17.09 14.82 -13.01
CA GLY A 86 -17.21 15.78 -11.90
C GLY A 86 -15.89 16.33 -11.37
N ARG A 87 -14.74 15.80 -11.83
CA ARG A 87 -13.44 16.46 -11.66
C ARG A 87 -13.17 17.27 -12.92
N LEU A 88 -13.19 18.61 -12.80
CA LEU A 88 -12.67 19.47 -13.85
C LEU A 88 -11.25 18.99 -14.19
N PRO A 89 -10.94 18.65 -15.45
CA PRO A 89 -9.56 18.38 -15.82
C PRO A 89 -8.73 19.62 -15.45
N PRO A 90 -7.47 19.46 -15.01
CA PRO A 90 -6.62 20.61 -14.76
C PRO A 90 -6.64 21.47 -16.01
N ARG A 91 -7.03 22.75 -15.88
CA ARG A 91 -6.92 23.72 -16.97
C ARG A 91 -5.44 23.84 -17.29
N ILE A 92 -4.97 23.05 -18.26
CA ILE A 92 -3.69 23.30 -18.89
C ILE A 92 -3.96 24.54 -19.73
N SER A 93 -3.58 25.71 -19.20
CA SER A 93 -3.59 26.95 -19.95
C SER A 93 -2.58 26.79 -21.09
N SER A 94 -3.07 26.39 -22.26
CA SER A 94 -2.34 26.49 -23.51
C SER A 94 -2.25 27.97 -23.86
N SER A 95 -1.23 28.62 -23.32
CA SER A 95 -0.76 29.91 -23.79
C SER A 95 0.45 29.63 -24.65
N LEU A 96 0.23 29.39 -25.95
CA LEU A 96 1.09 29.71 -27.09
C LEU A 96 0.27 29.53 -28.38
#